data_AF-A0A143Y1A1-F1
#
_entry.id   AF-A0A143Y1A1-F1
#
_cell.length_a   1.000
_cell.length_b   1.000
_cell.length_c   1.000
_cell.angle_alpha   90.00
_cell.angle_beta   90.00
_cell.angle_gamma   90.00
#
_symmetry.space_group_name_H-M   'P 1'
#
loop_
_entity.id
_entity.type
_entity.pdbx_description
1 polymer ?
#
loop_
_entity_poly.entity_id
_entity_poly.type
_entity_poly.pdbx_seq_one_letter_code
_entity_poly.pdbx_strand_id
1 'polypeptide(L)'
;MKRVKLILAYDGTNYCGWQLQPNGITIEEVLNKALKDLLHEDIQVIGASRTDSGVHALGNIAVFDTESRIPAEKMCFALNQRLPADVVIQSSCEVPLTWHPRKCNTIKTYEYRILNRRVPDPTVRLNSYFFYMPLDLEKMQEAASYFVGEHDFKSFCSVRTQAEDTVRTITDLTLEKDGDMITLRISGNGFLYNMVRIIVGTLLKVGTGYYPPIHVEEILDARNRSQAGPKAPAHGLTLVSIIEEEELKKEVHIENKYMDYIVVQREIMPKQKAYIIINRCVEEDFNRTIVRLAKQATRNGAKTVHICDRQQRLYEGYQADYFTFQFDTSFYKMILKKPFAWSKKEVTPIQWIDLSSSNSQDFLQIQQEAFANVPNGGSYSEKEVMEIMKNPMAKAGLISDSKGSLIGVAEWEIKDNEFRIAMIGILPKVQGKGYGKSILRYIIEEAQNYEKPISLLVASKNDRACMLYEMAGFVSTKKVSDWYVTEDKMKKHKQ
;
A
#
# COMPACT_ATOMS: atom_id res chain seq x y z
N MET A 1 7.94 19.99 -25.23
CA MET A 1 7.07 19.80 -24.05
C MET A 1 7.88 19.42 -22.82
N LYS A 2 7.58 20.05 -21.68
CA LYS A 2 8.04 19.64 -20.34
C LYS A 2 6.87 19.65 -19.36
N ARG A 3 6.96 18.86 -18.28
CA ARG A 3 6.00 18.88 -17.17
C ARG A 3 6.61 19.54 -15.95
N VAL A 4 6.01 20.61 -15.47
CA VAL A 4 6.52 21.43 -14.36
C VAL A 4 5.69 21.19 -13.11
N LYS A 5 6.34 20.69 -12.05
CA LYS A 5 5.78 20.61 -10.69
C LYS A 5 5.98 21.95 -9.99
N LEU A 6 4.94 22.41 -9.31
CA LEU A 6 4.94 23.58 -8.45
C LEU A 6 4.64 23.14 -7.01
N ILE A 7 5.39 23.66 -6.05
CA ILE A 7 5.01 23.66 -4.63
C ILE A 7 4.56 25.08 -4.31
N LEU A 8 3.38 25.24 -3.70
CA LEU A 8 2.79 26.55 -3.46
C LEU A 8 2.10 26.66 -2.09
N ALA A 9 2.13 27.87 -1.58
CA ALA A 9 1.46 28.32 -0.37
C ALA A 9 0.40 29.36 -0.73
N TYR A 10 -0.69 29.41 0.03
CA TYR A 10 -1.72 30.44 -0.12
C TYR A 10 -2.51 30.69 1.15
N ASP A 11 -2.95 31.92 1.33
CA ASP A 11 -4.01 32.28 2.27
C ASP A 11 -5.37 32.03 1.60
N GLY A 12 -6.10 31.02 2.07
CA GLY A 12 -7.39 30.61 1.50
C GLY A 12 -8.56 31.55 1.80
N THR A 13 -8.38 32.61 2.61
CA THR A 13 -9.47 33.46 3.13
C THR A 13 -10.37 34.02 2.03
N ASN A 14 -9.78 34.50 0.93
CA ASN A 14 -10.50 35.18 -0.15
C ASN A 14 -10.97 34.24 -1.27
N TYR A 15 -10.82 32.93 -1.10
CA TYR A 15 -10.99 31.95 -2.17
C TYR A 15 -12.10 30.93 -1.88
N CYS A 16 -12.78 30.52 -2.95
CA CYS A 16 -13.76 29.44 -2.95
C CYS A 16 -13.10 28.04 -2.99
N GLY A 17 -11.91 27.94 -2.41
CA GLY A 17 -11.09 26.73 -2.32
C GLY A 17 -10.17 26.55 -3.52
N TRP A 18 -9.66 25.32 -3.68
CA TRP A 18 -8.74 25.00 -4.76
C TRP A 18 -9.42 24.96 -6.14
N GLN A 19 -10.43 24.10 -6.28
CA GLN A 19 -10.94 23.67 -7.57
C GLN A 19 -11.86 24.72 -8.19
N LEU A 20 -11.68 25.01 -9.49
CA LEU A 20 -12.58 25.83 -10.31
C LEU A 20 -14.05 25.51 -10.05
N GLN A 21 -14.82 26.55 -9.72
CA GLN A 21 -16.24 26.48 -9.43
C GLN A 21 -16.91 27.79 -9.87
N PRO A 22 -18.22 27.77 -10.22
CA PRO A 22 -18.93 28.94 -10.70
C PRO A 22 -19.24 29.98 -9.60
N ASN A 23 -18.96 29.67 -8.33
CA ASN A 23 -19.43 30.42 -7.16
C ASN A 23 -18.42 31.46 -6.64
N GLY A 24 -17.22 31.56 -7.21
CA GLY A 24 -16.24 32.58 -6.85
C GLY A 24 -14.81 32.21 -7.26
N ILE A 25 -13.87 33.10 -6.94
CA ILE A 25 -12.47 32.98 -7.35
C ILE A 25 -11.82 31.79 -6.63
N THR A 26 -11.06 30.97 -7.36
CA THR A 26 -10.37 29.78 -6.83
C THR A 26 -8.87 29.87 -7.02
N ILE A 27 -8.10 29.07 -6.27
CA ILE A 27 -6.65 29.00 -6.44
C ILE A 27 -6.28 28.49 -7.84
N GLU A 28 -7.00 27.49 -8.35
CA GLU A 28 -6.80 26.96 -9.71
C GLU A 28 -7.03 28.03 -10.78
N GLU A 29 -8.05 28.89 -10.63
CA GLU A 29 -8.31 30.01 -11.54
C GLU A 29 -7.16 31.01 -11.58
N VAL A 30 -6.69 31.43 -10.40
CA VAL A 30 -5.59 32.39 -10.26
C VAL A 30 -4.31 31.84 -10.90
N LEU A 31 -3.99 30.57 -10.66
CA LEU A 31 -2.82 29.92 -11.26
C LEU A 31 -2.95 29.81 -12.78
N ASN A 32 -4.09 29.32 -13.29
CA ASN A 32 -4.30 29.18 -14.73
C ASN A 32 -4.17 30.52 -15.45
N LYS A 33 -4.72 31.59 -14.87
CA LYS A 33 -4.60 32.95 -15.41
C LYS A 33 -3.15 33.42 -15.42
N ALA A 34 -2.43 33.30 -14.29
CA ALA A 34 -1.03 33.72 -14.21
C ALA A 34 -0.11 32.94 -15.18
N LEU A 35 -0.38 31.64 -15.36
CA LEU A 35 0.32 30.79 -16.32
C LEU A 35 0.02 31.20 -17.77
N LYS A 36 -1.24 31.43 -18.10
CA LYS A 36 -1.65 31.91 -19.43
C LYS A 36 -1.03 33.26 -19.77
N ASP A 37 -1.01 34.18 -18.82
CA ASP A 37 -0.42 35.51 -19.00
C ASP A 37 1.10 35.45 -19.15
N LEU A 38 1.78 34.52 -18.46
CA LEU A 38 3.23 34.34 -18.55
C LEU A 38 3.67 33.60 -19.82
N LEU A 39 2.94 32.55 -20.20
CA LEU A 39 3.37 31.58 -21.22
C LEU A 39 2.69 31.78 -22.57
N HIS A 40 1.59 32.52 -22.61
CA HIS A 40 0.73 32.67 -23.80
C HIS A 40 0.19 31.33 -24.33
N GLU A 41 0.05 30.35 -23.43
CA GLU A 41 -0.47 29.01 -23.67
C GLU A 41 -1.80 28.85 -22.89
N ASP A 42 -2.72 28.02 -23.40
CA ASP A 42 -3.93 27.69 -22.64
C ASP A 42 -3.62 26.56 -21.65
N ILE A 43 -3.25 26.97 -20.43
CA ILE A 43 -2.77 26.06 -19.38
C ILE A 43 -3.87 25.76 -18.38
N GLN A 44 -4.02 24.47 -18.06
CA GLN A 44 -4.81 24.00 -16.92
C GLN A 44 -3.92 23.21 -15.96
N VAL A 45 -3.83 23.68 -14.72
CA VAL A 45 -3.07 22.99 -13.67
C VAL A 45 -3.83 21.78 -13.11
N ILE A 46 -3.09 20.74 -12.74
CA ILE A 46 -3.60 19.60 -12.00
C ILE A 46 -3.09 19.68 -10.56
N GLY A 47 -4.00 19.91 -9.60
CA GLY A 47 -3.67 19.97 -8.17
C GLY A 47 -3.61 18.61 -7.48
N ALA A 48 -2.67 18.42 -6.56
CA ALA A 48 -2.49 17.23 -5.74
C ALA A 48 -3.55 17.06 -4.64
N SER A 49 -3.99 18.18 -4.07
CA SER A 49 -5.02 18.22 -3.04
C SER A 49 -6.01 19.32 -3.32
N ARG A 50 -7.29 19.01 -3.13
CA ARG A 50 -8.35 20.00 -3.07
C ARG A 50 -8.44 20.50 -1.63
N THR A 51 -8.41 21.81 -1.45
CA THR A 51 -8.72 22.48 -0.18
C THR A 51 -10.11 23.12 -0.27
N ASP A 52 -10.82 23.13 0.85
CA ASP A 52 -12.14 23.78 0.93
C ASP A 52 -11.98 25.30 0.88
N SER A 53 -13.08 26.02 0.59
CA SER A 53 -13.12 27.48 0.75
C SER A 53 -12.70 27.90 2.16
N GLY A 54 -11.80 28.88 2.23
CA GLY A 54 -11.24 29.40 3.48
C GLY A 54 -10.12 28.56 4.10
N VAL A 55 -9.67 27.45 3.48
CA VAL A 55 -8.55 26.63 3.98
C VAL A 55 -7.23 27.10 3.36
N HIS A 56 -6.19 27.25 4.18
CA HIS A 56 -4.86 27.70 3.74
C HIS A 56 -4.00 26.53 3.27
N ALA A 57 -2.87 26.83 2.63
CA ALA A 57 -1.82 25.86 2.39
C ALA A 57 -0.43 26.49 2.51
N LEU A 58 0.55 25.69 2.94
CA LEU A 58 1.98 26.03 2.93
C LEU A 58 2.75 25.18 1.91
N GLY A 59 2.21 24.02 1.53
CA GLY A 59 2.88 23.07 0.64
C GLY A 59 1.89 22.26 -0.19
N ASN A 60 0.92 22.91 -0.84
CA ASN A 60 0.13 22.23 -1.88
C ASN A 60 1.01 21.99 -3.11
N ILE A 61 0.62 21.03 -3.96
CA ILE A 61 1.34 20.70 -5.18
C ILE A 61 0.41 20.87 -6.38
N ALA A 62 0.93 21.47 -7.44
CA ALA A 62 0.29 21.54 -8.75
C ALA A 62 1.25 21.12 -9.85
N VAL A 63 0.71 20.70 -10.99
CA VAL A 63 1.50 20.35 -12.16
C VAL A 63 0.84 20.85 -13.43
N PHE A 64 1.64 21.23 -14.42
CA PHE A 64 1.16 21.60 -15.76
C PHE A 64 2.22 21.24 -16.81
N ASP A 65 1.78 21.17 -18.07
CA ASP A 65 2.64 20.92 -19.22
C ASP A 65 2.83 22.20 -20.02
N THR A 66 4.01 22.43 -20.58
CA THR A 66 4.30 23.64 -21.38
C THR A 66 5.35 23.40 -22.46
N GLU A 67 5.31 24.21 -23.53
CA GLU A 67 6.35 24.29 -24.57
C GLU A 67 7.39 25.39 -24.31
N SER A 68 7.22 26.16 -23.23
CA SER A 68 8.10 27.27 -22.90
C SER A 68 9.57 26.87 -22.71
N ARG A 69 10.45 27.76 -23.18
CA ARG A 69 11.91 27.65 -22.99
C ARG A 69 12.35 28.03 -21.56
N ILE A 70 11.47 28.61 -20.75
CA ILE A 70 11.77 28.93 -19.35
C ILE A 70 12.17 27.62 -18.64
N PRO A 71 13.34 27.57 -17.98
CA PRO A 71 13.72 26.42 -17.17
C PRO A 71 12.71 26.18 -16.04
N ALA A 72 12.38 24.92 -15.75
CA ALA A 72 11.31 24.57 -14.82
C ALA A 72 11.57 25.13 -13.41
N GLU A 73 12.82 25.14 -12.96
CA GLU A 73 13.29 25.70 -11.69
C GLU A 73 13.19 27.23 -11.61
N LYS A 74 13.06 27.91 -12.75
CA LYS A 74 12.86 29.37 -12.80
C LYS A 74 11.40 29.79 -12.84
N MET A 75 10.49 28.84 -13.00
CA MET A 75 9.06 29.11 -13.13
C MET A 75 8.48 29.77 -11.87
N CYS A 76 8.92 29.36 -10.68
CA CYS A 76 8.49 29.95 -9.42
C CYS A 76 8.74 31.47 -9.36
N PHE A 77 9.95 31.92 -9.74
CA PHE A 77 10.29 33.34 -9.73
C PHE A 77 9.45 34.15 -10.73
N ALA A 78 9.23 33.62 -11.92
CA ALA A 78 8.46 34.30 -12.97
C ALA A 78 6.97 34.41 -12.63
N LEU A 79 6.39 33.35 -12.02
CA LEU A 79 4.99 33.33 -11.59
C LEU A 79 4.74 34.24 -10.39
N ASN A 80 5.63 34.27 -9.40
CA ASN A 80 5.45 35.09 -8.20
C ASN A 80 5.40 36.61 -8.49
N GLN A 81 5.90 37.06 -9.64
CA GLN A 81 5.75 38.47 -10.06
C GLN A 81 4.34 38.81 -10.58
N ARG A 82 3.52 37.80 -10.87
CA ARG A 82 2.17 37.92 -11.47
C ARG A 82 1.06 37.46 -10.53
N LEU A 83 1.39 36.64 -9.55
CA LEU A 83 0.44 36.15 -8.56
C LEU A 83 0.13 37.24 -7.53
N PRO A 84 -1.08 37.22 -6.94
CA PRO A 84 -1.40 38.09 -5.83
C PRO A 84 -0.60 37.71 -4.57
N ALA A 85 -0.50 38.63 -3.61
CA ALA A 85 0.35 38.45 -2.42
C ALA A 85 -0.06 37.26 -1.52
N ASP A 86 -1.30 36.80 -1.64
CA ASP A 86 -1.89 35.67 -0.92
C ASP A 86 -1.73 34.33 -1.65
N VAL A 87 -1.04 34.27 -2.78
CA VAL A 87 -0.67 33.02 -3.49
C VAL A 87 0.79 33.06 -3.92
N VAL A 88 1.61 32.16 -3.38
CA VAL A 88 3.07 32.17 -3.59
C VAL A 88 3.58 30.78 -3.97
N ILE A 89 4.26 30.68 -5.11
CA ILE A 89 5.02 29.49 -5.50
C ILE A 89 6.31 29.43 -4.69
N GLN A 90 6.45 28.40 -3.86
CA GLN A 90 7.61 28.17 -3.01
C GLN A 90 8.79 27.60 -3.82
N SER A 91 8.50 26.68 -4.73
CA SER A 91 9.52 26.09 -5.60
C SER A 91 8.89 25.48 -6.86
N SER A 92 9.72 25.22 -7.87
CA SER A 92 9.32 24.53 -9.08
C SER A 92 10.43 23.63 -9.60
N CYS A 93 10.06 22.53 -10.25
CA CYS A 93 11.02 21.61 -10.88
C CYS A 93 10.39 20.87 -12.06
N GLU A 94 11.23 20.32 -12.93
CA GLU A 94 10.77 19.41 -13.99
C GLU A 94 10.50 18.02 -13.42
N VAL A 95 9.45 17.36 -13.89
CA VAL A 95 9.11 15.97 -13.55
C VAL A 95 8.79 15.18 -14.83
N PRO A 96 8.84 13.84 -14.82
CA PRO A 96 8.49 13.05 -15.99
C PRO A 96 7.08 13.38 -16.52
N LEU A 97 6.89 13.36 -17.84
CA LEU A 97 5.58 13.60 -18.47
C LEU A 97 4.48 12.62 -18.02
N THR A 98 4.86 11.48 -17.45
CA THR A 98 3.93 10.48 -16.89
C THR A 98 3.58 10.72 -15.43
N TRP A 99 4.32 11.59 -14.72
CA TRP A 99 4.13 11.86 -13.30
C TRP A 99 2.82 12.61 -13.07
N HIS A 100 2.03 12.18 -12.09
CA HIS A 100 0.72 12.76 -11.79
C HIS A 100 0.52 12.84 -10.27
N PRO A 101 0.25 14.02 -9.69
CA PRO A 101 0.32 14.23 -8.25
C PRO A 101 -0.71 13.42 -7.44
N ARG A 102 -1.83 13.04 -8.05
CA ARG A 102 -2.87 12.20 -7.42
C ARG A 102 -2.66 10.70 -7.59
N LYS A 103 -1.63 10.26 -8.34
CA LYS A 103 -1.33 8.84 -8.60
C LYS A 103 -0.10 8.36 -7.84
N CYS A 104 0.62 9.25 -7.17
CA CYS A 104 1.73 8.92 -6.29
C CYS A 104 1.22 8.52 -4.91
N ASN A 105 1.94 7.64 -4.22
CA ASN A 105 1.73 7.42 -2.79
C ASN A 105 2.31 8.63 -2.05
N THR A 106 1.48 9.27 -1.24
CA THR A 106 1.83 10.51 -0.55
C THR A 106 1.32 10.50 0.87
N ILE A 107 2.07 11.12 1.76
CA ILE A 107 1.61 11.51 3.09
C ILE A 107 1.26 12.99 3.05
N LYS A 108 0.03 13.30 3.42
CA LYS A 108 -0.47 14.67 3.54
C LYS A 108 -0.49 15.05 5.01
N THR A 109 0.04 16.23 5.33
CA THR A 109 0.03 16.77 6.68
C THR A 109 -0.85 18.02 6.72
N TYR A 110 -1.83 18.03 7.61
CA TYR A 110 -2.62 19.21 7.92
C TYR A 110 -2.34 19.68 9.34
N GLU A 111 -2.50 20.97 9.55
CA GLU A 111 -2.46 21.60 10.87
C GLU A 111 -3.76 22.36 11.09
N TYR A 112 -4.33 22.23 12.29
CA TYR A 112 -5.47 23.01 12.73
C TYR A 112 -5.13 23.77 14.01
N ARG A 113 -5.31 25.10 13.99
CA ARG A 113 -4.99 25.98 15.12
C ARG A 113 -6.25 26.46 15.82
N ILE A 114 -6.29 26.33 17.14
CA ILE A 114 -7.41 26.73 18.00
C ILE A 114 -6.87 27.73 19.02
N LEU A 115 -7.34 28.97 18.96
CA LEU A 115 -7.08 29.98 19.99
C LEU A 115 -8.05 29.76 21.16
N ASN A 116 -7.61 29.05 22.19
CA ASN A 116 -8.43 28.65 23.34
C ASN A 116 -8.27 29.62 24.53
N ARG A 117 -9.02 30.73 24.50
CA ARG A 117 -9.03 31.76 25.55
C ARG A 117 -10.35 32.51 25.58
N ARG A 118 -10.56 33.41 26.55
CA ARG A 118 -11.87 34.09 26.75
C ARG A 118 -12.21 35.19 25.73
N VAL A 119 -11.22 35.83 25.12
CA VAL A 119 -11.40 37.00 24.24
C VAL A 119 -10.68 36.74 22.92
N PRO A 120 -11.19 37.12 21.74
CA PRO A 120 -10.50 36.89 20.46
C PRO A 120 -9.20 37.69 20.36
N ASP A 121 -8.23 37.21 19.58
CA ASP A 121 -7.03 37.95 19.19
C ASP A 121 -7.13 38.32 17.70
N PRO A 122 -7.18 39.62 17.35
CA PRO A 122 -7.31 40.03 15.96
C PRO A 122 -6.12 39.67 15.08
N THR A 123 -4.93 39.41 15.64
CA THR A 123 -3.70 39.15 14.88
C THR A 123 -3.62 37.74 14.30
N VAL A 124 -4.30 36.77 14.92
CA VAL A 124 -4.35 35.36 14.49
C VAL A 124 -5.73 34.93 13.98
N ARG A 125 -6.65 35.88 13.81
CA ARG A 125 -8.06 35.62 13.44
C ARG A 125 -8.24 34.89 12.11
N LEU A 126 -7.27 35.03 11.20
CA LEU A 126 -7.33 34.43 9.86
C LEU A 126 -6.72 33.04 9.80
N ASN A 127 -5.90 32.63 10.77
CA ASN A 127 -5.17 31.36 10.74
C ASN A 127 -5.38 30.52 12.01
N SER A 128 -6.40 30.84 12.81
CA SER A 128 -6.79 30.10 14.00
C SER A 128 -8.28 30.23 14.26
N TYR A 129 -8.89 29.19 14.83
CA TYR A 129 -10.28 29.21 15.28
C TYR A 129 -10.35 29.63 16.74
N PHE A 130 -11.01 30.75 17.01
CA PHE A 130 -11.28 31.20 18.38
C PHE A 130 -12.31 30.31 19.08
N PHE A 131 -11.96 29.79 20.26
CA PHE A 131 -12.83 28.94 21.06
C PHE A 131 -12.79 29.33 22.54
N TYR A 132 -13.90 29.89 23.03
CA TYR A 132 -13.95 30.55 24.35
C TYR A 132 -14.15 29.63 25.56
N MET A 133 -14.61 28.40 25.32
CA MET A 133 -14.83 27.42 26.39
C MET A 133 -13.51 26.71 26.70
N PRO A 134 -13.16 26.48 27.97
CA PRO A 134 -11.99 25.68 28.34
C PRO A 134 -12.02 24.30 27.67
N LEU A 135 -10.85 23.85 27.19
CA LEU A 135 -10.66 22.54 26.59
C LEU A 135 -9.74 21.68 27.45
N ASP A 136 -10.18 20.45 27.73
CA ASP A 136 -9.41 19.40 28.38
C ASP A 136 -8.47 18.74 27.34
N LEU A 137 -7.21 19.17 27.31
CA LEU A 137 -6.24 18.73 26.30
C LEU A 137 -5.95 17.22 26.42
N GLU A 138 -5.84 16.69 27.64
CA GLU A 138 -5.52 15.28 27.88
C GLU A 138 -6.60 14.37 27.29
N LYS A 139 -7.87 14.69 27.52
CA LYS A 139 -8.99 13.95 26.90
C LYS A 139 -9.02 14.07 25.38
N MET A 140 -8.66 15.24 24.84
CA MET A 140 -8.57 15.40 23.39
C MET A 140 -7.43 14.56 22.79
N GLN A 141 -6.30 14.44 23.48
CA GLN A 141 -5.18 13.59 23.07
C GLN A 141 -5.54 12.10 23.16
N GLU A 142 -6.23 11.68 24.22
CA GLU A 142 -6.75 10.31 24.34
C GLU A 142 -7.71 9.99 23.17
N ALA A 143 -8.68 10.87 22.92
CA ALA A 143 -9.63 10.75 21.81
C ALA A 143 -8.93 10.73 20.44
N ALA A 144 -7.85 11.50 20.29
CA ALA A 144 -7.07 11.55 19.06
C ALA A 144 -6.39 10.21 18.74
N SER A 145 -5.95 9.45 19.75
CA SER A 145 -5.28 8.16 19.51
C SER A 145 -6.18 7.14 18.80
N TYR A 146 -7.50 7.19 18.99
CA TYR A 146 -8.45 6.28 18.32
C TYR A 146 -8.53 6.51 16.80
N PHE A 147 -8.10 7.69 16.31
CA PHE A 147 -8.06 7.97 14.87
C PHE A 147 -6.84 7.39 14.16
N VAL A 148 -5.75 7.12 14.89
CA VAL A 148 -4.50 6.59 14.30
C VAL A 148 -4.74 5.17 13.79
N GLY A 149 -4.18 4.85 12.62
CA GLY A 149 -4.37 3.57 11.94
C GLY A 149 -5.31 3.66 10.73
N GLU A 150 -5.68 2.49 10.21
CA GLU A 150 -6.60 2.36 9.08
C GLU A 150 -8.04 2.16 9.57
N HIS A 151 -8.94 3.06 9.14
CA HIS A 151 -10.35 3.03 9.53
C HIS A 151 -11.26 3.42 8.37
N ASP A 152 -12.53 3.01 8.44
CA ASP A 152 -13.58 3.59 7.61
C ASP A 152 -14.02 4.95 8.18
N PHE A 153 -13.58 6.04 7.55
CA PHE A 153 -13.89 7.40 7.98
C PHE A 153 -15.23 7.93 7.44
N LYS A 154 -16.20 7.05 7.11
CA LYS A 154 -17.53 7.45 6.64
C LYS A 154 -18.24 8.41 7.59
N SER A 155 -18.11 8.22 8.90
CA SER A 155 -18.64 9.15 9.92
C SER A 155 -17.99 10.53 9.88
N PHE A 156 -16.75 10.60 9.39
CA PHE A 156 -15.97 11.84 9.29
C PHE A 156 -15.96 12.36 7.84
N CYS A 157 -16.97 12.02 7.06
CA CYS A 157 -17.09 12.44 5.67
C CYS A 157 -18.40 13.18 5.45
N SER A 158 -18.38 14.20 4.58
CA SER A 158 -19.63 14.86 4.18
C SER A 158 -20.47 13.94 3.31
N VAL A 159 -21.81 13.95 3.49
CA VAL A 159 -22.75 13.04 2.80
C VAL A 159 -22.66 13.11 1.27
N ARG A 160 -22.32 14.28 0.71
CA ARG A 160 -22.16 14.50 -0.74
C ARG A 160 -20.75 14.20 -1.27
N THR A 161 -20.04 13.25 -0.67
CA THR A 161 -18.70 12.88 -1.13
C THR A 161 -18.74 12.18 -2.49
N GLN A 162 -17.76 12.48 -3.34
CA GLN A 162 -17.51 11.76 -4.60
C GLN A 162 -16.48 10.64 -4.44
N ALA A 163 -16.01 10.39 -3.21
CA ALA A 163 -15.02 9.35 -2.97
C ALA A 163 -15.64 7.96 -3.18
N GLU A 164 -15.01 7.15 -4.04
CA GLU A 164 -15.38 5.74 -4.24
C GLU A 164 -15.18 4.89 -2.98
N ASP A 165 -14.29 5.34 -2.08
CA ASP A 165 -13.95 4.65 -0.85
C ASP A 165 -13.66 5.64 0.29
N THR A 166 -14.18 5.34 1.47
CA THR A 166 -14.02 6.12 2.71
C THR A 166 -12.98 5.54 3.68
N VAL A 167 -12.25 4.47 3.33
CA VAL A 167 -11.15 3.98 4.16
C VAL A 167 -9.91 4.85 3.96
N ARG A 168 -9.33 5.34 5.05
CA ARG A 168 -8.06 6.10 5.05
C ARG A 168 -7.16 5.59 6.16
N THR A 169 -5.88 5.96 6.06
CA THR A 169 -4.89 5.66 7.10
C THR A 169 -4.35 6.97 7.63
N ILE A 170 -4.56 7.22 8.92
CA ILE A 170 -3.88 8.29 9.65
C ILE A 170 -2.62 7.68 10.25
N THR A 171 -1.46 8.20 9.86
CA THR A 171 -0.15 7.73 10.34
C THR A 171 0.22 8.40 11.67
N ASP A 172 -0.23 9.63 11.88
CA ASP A 172 0.07 10.41 13.08
C ASP A 172 -1.02 11.47 13.32
N LEU A 173 -1.37 11.69 14.59
CA LEU A 173 -2.29 12.75 15.01
C LEU A 173 -1.88 13.25 16.40
N THR A 174 -1.35 14.47 16.46
CA THR A 174 -0.89 15.09 17.70
C THR A 174 -1.66 16.35 18.03
N LEU A 175 -1.76 16.66 19.32
CA LEU A 175 -2.28 17.93 19.83
C LEU A 175 -1.30 18.48 20.86
N GLU A 176 -0.87 19.71 20.64
CA GLU A 176 0.06 20.42 21.52
C GLU A 176 -0.53 21.76 21.91
N LYS A 177 -0.22 22.24 23.12
CA LYS A 177 -0.66 23.54 23.61
C LYS A 177 0.55 24.41 23.94
N ASP A 178 0.58 25.60 23.36
CA ASP A 178 1.54 26.65 23.65
C ASP A 178 0.79 27.93 24.04
N GLY A 179 0.88 28.31 25.31
CA GLY A 179 0.04 29.35 25.90
C GLY A 179 -1.46 29.08 25.67
N ASP A 180 -2.13 30.00 24.97
CA ASP A 180 -3.55 29.90 24.63
C ASP A 180 -3.80 29.15 23.30
N MET A 181 -2.75 28.81 22.54
CA MET A 181 -2.90 28.17 21.23
C MET A 181 -2.82 26.65 21.37
N ILE A 182 -3.84 25.94 20.87
CA ILE A 182 -3.80 24.50 20.68
C ILE A 182 -3.60 24.21 19.20
N THR A 183 -2.58 23.42 18.88
CA THR A 183 -2.22 23.03 17.52
C THR A 183 -2.44 21.54 17.36
N LEU A 184 -3.35 21.16 16.46
CA LEU A 184 -3.56 19.79 16.03
C LEU A 184 -2.80 19.55 14.74
N ARG A 185 -1.96 18.52 14.67
CA ARG A 185 -1.27 18.11 13.45
C ARG A 185 -1.67 16.69 13.08
N ILE A 186 -2.09 16.49 11.84
CA ILE A 186 -2.62 15.20 11.36
C ILE A 186 -1.97 14.81 10.04
N SER A 187 -1.44 13.60 9.99
CA SER A 187 -0.72 13.04 8.84
C SER A 187 -1.38 11.75 8.37
N GLY A 188 -1.50 11.55 7.06
CA GLY A 188 -2.09 10.33 6.52
C GLY A 188 -2.01 10.20 5.00
N ASN A 189 -2.44 9.05 4.48
CA ASN A 189 -2.38 8.73 3.05
C ASN A 189 -3.40 9.50 2.17
N GLY A 190 -4.28 10.27 2.81
CA GLY A 190 -5.29 11.09 2.16
C GLY A 190 -6.45 11.39 3.12
N PHE A 191 -7.22 12.42 2.81
CA PHE A 191 -8.35 12.84 3.63
C PHE A 191 -9.61 12.99 2.78
N LEU A 192 -10.76 12.61 3.35
CA LEU A 192 -12.07 12.78 2.72
C LEU A 192 -12.52 14.24 2.80
N TYR A 193 -13.57 14.56 2.04
CA TYR A 193 -14.12 15.92 2.01
C TYR A 193 -14.61 16.38 3.40
N ASN A 194 -14.04 17.50 3.88
CA ASN A 194 -14.18 18.05 5.23
C ASN A 194 -13.66 17.17 6.39
N MET A 195 -12.96 16.06 6.14
CA MET A 195 -12.61 15.07 7.16
C MET A 195 -11.86 15.63 8.36
N VAL A 196 -10.75 16.33 8.12
CA VAL A 196 -9.93 16.91 9.19
C VAL A 196 -10.77 17.87 10.06
N ARG A 197 -11.64 18.67 9.44
CA ARG A 197 -12.49 19.64 10.15
C ARG A 197 -13.58 18.98 10.98
N ILE A 198 -14.08 17.81 10.57
CA ILE A 198 -15.06 17.03 11.33
C ILE A 198 -14.37 16.33 12.51
N ILE A 199 -13.15 15.81 12.29
CA ILE A 199 -12.30 15.28 13.37
C ILE A 199 -12.07 16.37 14.43
N VAL A 200 -11.59 17.55 14.03
CA VAL A 200 -11.37 18.69 14.93
C VAL A 200 -12.65 19.04 15.71
N GLY A 201 -13.80 19.15 15.02
CA GLY A 201 -15.05 19.48 15.69
C GLY A 201 -15.57 18.40 16.64
N THR A 202 -15.21 17.14 16.41
CA THR A 202 -15.47 16.03 17.33
C THR A 202 -14.56 16.10 18.55
N LEU A 203 -13.27 16.38 18.35
CA LEU A 203 -12.32 16.58 19.45
C LEU A 203 -12.69 17.79 20.32
N LEU A 204 -13.25 18.86 19.74
CA LEU A 204 -13.80 19.98 20.52
C LEU A 204 -14.97 19.55 21.43
N LYS A 205 -15.80 18.59 20.99
CA LYS A 205 -16.86 18.02 21.84
C LYS A 205 -16.28 17.18 22.98
N VAL A 206 -15.20 16.45 22.72
CA VAL A 206 -14.48 15.73 23.79
C VAL A 206 -13.84 16.72 24.77
N GLY A 207 -13.11 17.72 24.28
CA GLY A 207 -12.41 18.69 25.12
C GLY A 207 -13.33 19.55 25.98
N THR A 208 -14.59 19.74 25.56
CA THR A 208 -15.63 20.40 26.38
C THR A 208 -16.31 19.46 27.38
N GLY A 209 -15.97 18.17 27.37
CA GLY A 209 -16.60 17.15 28.21
C GLY A 209 -17.96 16.67 27.73
N TYR A 210 -18.42 17.08 26.54
CA TYR A 210 -19.69 16.64 25.96
C TYR A 210 -19.65 15.17 25.53
N TYR A 211 -18.50 14.71 25.02
CA TYR A 211 -18.23 13.31 24.72
C TYR A 211 -17.09 12.78 25.60
N PRO A 212 -17.18 11.53 26.09
CA PRO A 212 -15.99 10.86 26.61
C PRO A 212 -15.04 10.51 25.44
N PRO A 213 -13.72 10.36 25.68
CA PRO A 213 -12.75 10.06 24.62
C PRO A 213 -13.10 8.80 23.79
N ILE A 214 -13.52 7.72 24.46
CA ILE A 214 -13.91 6.44 23.83
C ILE A 214 -15.05 6.59 22.80
N HIS A 215 -15.87 7.64 22.90
CA HIS A 215 -16.96 7.87 21.95
C HIS A 215 -16.45 8.10 20.51
N VAL A 216 -15.18 8.50 20.33
CA VAL A 216 -14.57 8.56 18.99
C VAL A 216 -14.56 7.20 18.31
N GLU A 217 -14.24 6.14 19.05
CA GLU A 217 -14.26 4.77 18.52
C GLU A 217 -15.69 4.37 18.12
N GLU A 218 -16.68 4.65 18.98
CA GLU A 218 -18.09 4.40 18.67
C GLU A 218 -18.57 5.15 17.41
N ILE A 219 -18.10 6.38 17.21
CA ILE A 219 -18.41 7.15 16.00
C ILE A 219 -17.78 6.50 14.76
N LEU A 220 -16.52 6.05 14.83
CA LEU A 220 -15.88 5.32 13.72
C LEU A 220 -16.68 4.07 13.36
N ASP A 221 -17.08 3.30 14.37
CA ASP A 221 -17.85 2.07 14.24
C ASP A 221 -19.23 2.30 13.60
N ALA A 222 -19.89 3.40 13.97
CA ALA A 222 -21.24 3.73 13.48
C ALA A 222 -21.30 4.02 11.97
N ARG A 223 -20.18 4.39 11.33
CA ARG A 223 -20.09 4.74 9.90
C ARG A 223 -21.20 5.69 9.41
N ASN A 224 -21.60 6.59 10.29
CA ASN A 224 -22.72 7.49 10.14
C ASN A 224 -22.31 8.92 10.51
N ARG A 225 -22.34 9.81 9.52
CA ARG A 225 -21.96 11.21 9.68
C ARG A 225 -22.75 11.92 10.79
N SER A 226 -23.98 11.53 11.09
CA SER A 226 -24.76 12.22 12.14
C SER A 226 -24.21 12.02 13.55
N GLN A 227 -23.36 11.00 13.77
CA GLN A 227 -22.78 10.70 15.08
C GLN A 227 -21.56 11.60 15.38
N ALA A 228 -20.83 12.00 14.33
CA ALA A 228 -19.66 12.85 14.48
C ALA A 228 -20.02 14.30 14.85
N GLY A 229 -19.05 15.00 15.44
CA GLY A 229 -19.18 16.41 15.79
C GLY A 229 -19.46 17.34 14.60
N PRO A 230 -19.77 18.62 14.88
CA PRO A 230 -19.94 19.61 13.83
C PRO A 230 -18.64 19.80 13.05
N LYS A 231 -18.73 20.32 11.83
CA LYS A 231 -17.54 20.68 11.06
C LYS A 231 -16.92 21.96 11.61
N ALA A 232 -15.64 21.93 11.99
CA ALA A 232 -14.92 23.12 12.43
C ALA A 232 -14.76 24.18 11.30
N PRO A 233 -14.62 25.47 11.63
CA PRO A 233 -14.37 26.53 10.62
C PRO A 233 -13.13 26.27 9.77
N ALA A 234 -13.13 26.80 8.53
CA ALA A 234 -12.08 26.51 7.55
C ALA A 234 -10.76 27.23 7.84
N HIS A 235 -10.81 28.48 8.30
CA HIS A 235 -9.65 29.36 8.53
C HIS A 235 -8.70 28.88 9.63
N GLY A 236 -9.09 27.89 10.43
CA GLY A 236 -8.17 27.24 11.36
C GLY A 236 -7.28 26.19 10.69
N LEU A 237 -7.64 25.71 9.49
CA LEU A 237 -7.00 24.58 8.82
C LEU A 237 -5.99 25.03 7.77
N THR A 238 -4.81 24.44 7.81
CA THR A 238 -3.74 24.64 6.82
C THR A 238 -3.23 23.29 6.30
N LEU A 239 -3.16 23.11 4.98
CA LEU A 239 -2.39 22.03 4.37
C LEU A 239 -0.90 22.35 4.46
N VAL A 240 -0.18 21.70 5.37
CA VAL A 240 1.24 21.98 5.64
C VAL A 240 2.12 21.41 4.53
N SER A 241 1.95 20.13 4.21
CA SER A 241 2.81 19.46 3.24
C SER A 241 2.14 18.27 2.55
N ILE A 242 2.66 17.92 1.38
CA ILE A 242 2.42 16.67 0.67
C ILE A 242 3.79 16.09 0.36
N ILE A 243 4.11 14.95 0.96
CA ILE A 243 5.40 14.27 0.80
C ILE A 243 5.17 12.99 0.01
N GLU A 244 5.94 12.80 -1.06
CA GLU A 244 5.93 11.58 -1.87
C GLU A 244 6.67 10.47 -1.12
N GLU A 245 6.11 9.26 -1.11
CA GLU A 245 6.86 8.08 -0.64
C GLU A 245 7.85 7.66 -1.74
N GLU A 246 9.16 7.69 -1.44
CA GLU A 246 10.22 7.41 -2.42
C GLU A 246 10.17 5.95 -2.92
N GLU A 247 9.82 5.02 -2.04
CA GLU A 247 9.70 3.60 -2.37
C GLU A 247 8.40 3.00 -1.84
N LEU A 248 7.80 2.13 -2.66
CA LEU A 248 6.68 1.29 -2.24
C LEU A 248 7.14 0.33 -1.14
N LYS A 249 6.45 0.37 0.00
CA LYS A 249 6.63 -0.65 1.05
C LYS A 249 6.49 -2.04 0.45
N LYS A 250 7.54 -2.85 0.58
CA LYS A 250 7.61 -4.24 0.09
C LYS A 250 6.45 -5.10 0.60
N GLU A 251 5.99 -4.80 1.81
CA GLU A 251 4.86 -5.44 2.46
C GLU A 251 4.12 -4.41 3.32
N VAL A 252 2.79 -4.54 3.37
CA VAL A 252 1.94 -3.75 4.27
C VAL A 252 1.07 -4.73 5.04
N HIS A 253 1.20 -4.72 6.36
CA HIS A 253 0.35 -5.49 7.27
C HIS A 253 -0.59 -4.53 7.98
N ILE A 254 -1.89 -4.80 7.91
CA ILE A 254 -2.92 -4.08 8.64
C ILE A 254 -3.63 -5.08 9.54
N GLU A 255 -3.65 -4.77 10.84
CA GLU A 255 -4.40 -5.52 11.84
C GLU A 255 -5.17 -4.54 12.73
N ASN A 256 -6.48 -4.73 12.80
CA ASN A 256 -7.37 -4.05 13.73
C ASN A 256 -8.56 -4.97 14.07
N LYS A 257 -9.55 -4.44 14.81
CA LYS A 257 -10.73 -5.22 15.22
C LYS A 257 -11.61 -5.70 14.06
N TYR A 258 -11.52 -5.07 12.89
CA TYR A 258 -12.32 -5.38 11.71
C TYR A 258 -11.63 -6.31 10.73
N MET A 259 -10.30 -6.24 10.65
CA MET A 259 -9.55 -6.92 9.61
C MET A 259 -8.10 -7.19 10.01
N ASP A 260 -7.57 -8.26 9.44
CA ASP A 260 -6.17 -8.63 9.44
C ASP A 260 -5.82 -9.08 8.02
N TYR A 261 -4.99 -8.29 7.34
CA TYR A 261 -4.54 -8.61 6.00
C TYR A 261 -3.12 -8.14 5.72
N ILE A 262 -2.47 -8.83 4.79
CA ILE A 262 -1.12 -8.55 4.31
C ILE A 262 -1.17 -8.25 2.82
N VAL A 263 -0.57 -7.14 2.39
CA VAL A 263 -0.35 -6.82 0.97
C VAL A 263 1.13 -6.94 0.67
N VAL A 264 1.51 -7.95 -0.10
CA VAL A 264 2.86 -8.19 -0.58
C VAL A 264 3.04 -7.50 -1.93
N GLN A 265 3.90 -6.48 -1.95
CA GLN A 265 4.12 -5.60 -3.11
C GLN A 265 5.52 -5.70 -3.70
N ARG A 266 6.44 -6.44 -3.05
CA ARG A 266 7.82 -6.68 -3.54
C ARG A 266 7.90 -7.24 -4.96
N GLU A 267 6.85 -7.91 -5.42
CA GLU A 267 6.78 -8.53 -6.75
C GLU A 267 6.24 -7.59 -7.85
N ILE A 268 5.87 -6.36 -7.52
CA ILE A 268 5.32 -5.41 -8.49
C ILE A 268 6.39 -4.96 -9.48
N MET A 269 7.55 -4.52 -9.01
CA MET A 269 8.63 -4.02 -9.87
C MET A 269 9.30 -5.12 -10.72
N PRO A 270 9.54 -6.35 -10.23
CA PRO A 270 10.12 -7.40 -11.08
C PRO A 270 9.10 -8.16 -11.93
N LYS A 271 7.87 -8.37 -11.45
CA LYS A 271 6.91 -9.31 -12.08
C LYS A 271 5.55 -8.71 -12.40
N GLN A 272 5.29 -7.46 -12.02
CA GLN A 272 3.98 -6.81 -12.13
C GLN A 272 2.87 -7.60 -11.40
N LYS A 273 3.22 -8.21 -10.27
CA LYS A 273 2.31 -9.00 -9.43
C LYS A 273 2.22 -8.43 -8.03
N ALA A 274 1.04 -8.53 -7.44
CA ALA A 274 0.83 -8.30 -6.02
C ALA A 274 0.07 -9.48 -5.42
N TYR A 275 0.33 -9.77 -4.14
CA TYR A 275 -0.35 -10.83 -3.41
C TYR A 275 -1.00 -10.22 -2.17
N ILE A 276 -2.28 -10.53 -1.96
CA ILE A 276 -3.07 -10.05 -0.83
C ILE A 276 -3.51 -11.28 -0.04
N ILE A 277 -3.18 -11.32 1.25
CA ILE A 277 -3.60 -12.38 2.16
C ILE A 277 -4.58 -11.76 3.13
N ILE A 278 -5.80 -12.29 3.20
CA ILE A 278 -6.84 -11.86 4.13
C ILE A 278 -6.95 -12.95 5.18
N ASN A 279 -6.37 -12.70 6.35
CA ASN A 279 -6.44 -13.63 7.49
C ASN A 279 -7.82 -13.54 8.15
N ARG A 280 -8.30 -12.30 8.34
CA ARG A 280 -9.61 -12.01 8.94
C ARG A 280 -10.20 -10.74 8.31
N CYS A 281 -11.50 -10.73 8.06
CA CYS A 281 -12.25 -9.55 7.67
C CYS A 281 -13.71 -9.74 8.08
N VAL A 282 -14.35 -8.72 8.65
CA VAL A 282 -15.80 -8.74 8.91
C VAL A 282 -16.59 -8.86 7.62
N GLU A 283 -17.68 -9.62 7.65
CA GLU A 283 -18.41 -10.03 6.45
C GLU A 283 -18.91 -8.84 5.61
N GLU A 284 -19.42 -7.81 6.30
CA GLU A 284 -19.97 -6.60 5.67
C GLU A 284 -18.92 -5.80 4.88
N ASP A 285 -17.64 -5.91 5.24
CA ASP A 285 -16.53 -5.18 4.60
C ASP A 285 -15.80 -6.00 3.55
N PHE A 286 -16.04 -7.31 3.47
CA PHE A 286 -15.21 -8.21 2.68
C PHE A 286 -15.13 -7.78 1.22
N ASN A 287 -16.29 -7.59 0.56
CA ASN A 287 -16.37 -7.17 -0.84
C ASN A 287 -15.66 -5.83 -1.10
N ARG A 288 -15.87 -4.86 -0.23
CA ARG A 288 -15.25 -3.54 -0.36
C ARG A 288 -13.75 -3.62 -0.17
N THR A 289 -13.29 -4.44 0.77
CA THR A 289 -11.87 -4.65 1.09
C THR A 289 -11.13 -5.27 -0.09
N ILE A 290 -11.62 -6.39 -0.64
CA ILE A 290 -10.93 -7.06 -1.75
C ILE A 290 -10.85 -6.16 -2.99
N VAL A 291 -11.90 -5.40 -3.28
CA VAL A 291 -11.94 -4.44 -4.39
C VAL A 291 -10.95 -3.30 -4.14
N ARG A 292 -10.96 -2.70 -2.95
CA ARG A 292 -10.04 -1.61 -2.57
C ARG A 292 -8.58 -2.03 -2.70
N LEU A 293 -8.24 -3.19 -2.14
CA LEU A 293 -6.86 -3.70 -2.15
C LEU A 293 -6.41 -4.06 -3.57
N ALA A 294 -7.29 -4.66 -4.40
CA ALA A 294 -6.99 -4.94 -5.81
C ALA A 294 -6.77 -3.65 -6.62
N LYS A 295 -7.62 -2.62 -6.43
CA LYS A 295 -7.44 -1.29 -7.05
C LYS A 295 -6.12 -0.65 -6.62
N GLN A 296 -5.79 -0.71 -5.33
CA GLN A 296 -4.55 -0.16 -4.78
C GLN A 296 -3.32 -0.85 -5.38
N ALA A 297 -3.28 -2.18 -5.39
CA ALA A 297 -2.19 -2.95 -5.98
C ALA A 297 -2.00 -2.62 -7.47
N THR A 298 -3.11 -2.51 -8.22
CA THR A 298 -3.09 -2.11 -9.63
C THR A 298 -2.53 -0.71 -9.83
N ARG A 299 -2.95 0.26 -8.99
CA ARG A 299 -2.43 1.63 -9.02
C ARG A 299 -0.93 1.68 -8.75
N ASN A 300 -0.46 0.81 -7.86
CA ASN A 300 0.96 0.70 -7.51
C ASN A 300 1.79 -0.01 -8.60
N GLY A 301 1.17 -0.52 -9.66
CA GLY A 301 1.84 -1.08 -10.84
C GLY A 301 1.58 -2.56 -11.11
N ALA A 302 0.79 -3.24 -10.27
CA ALA A 302 0.44 -4.64 -10.51
C ALA A 302 -0.45 -4.79 -11.76
N LYS A 303 -0.10 -5.71 -12.65
CA LYS A 303 -0.97 -6.16 -13.74
C LYS A 303 -1.84 -7.34 -13.32
N THR A 304 -1.31 -8.18 -12.43
CA THR A 304 -2.01 -9.34 -11.87
C THR A 304 -2.03 -9.22 -10.36
N VAL A 305 -3.20 -9.37 -9.75
CA VAL A 305 -3.35 -9.36 -8.29
C VAL A 305 -3.87 -10.73 -7.87
N HIS A 306 -3.17 -11.37 -6.94
CA HIS A 306 -3.56 -12.64 -6.34
C HIS A 306 -4.13 -12.36 -4.95
N ILE A 307 -5.27 -12.96 -4.61
CA ILE A 307 -5.90 -12.83 -3.30
C ILE A 307 -6.10 -14.21 -2.68
N CYS A 308 -5.63 -14.38 -1.45
CA CYS A 308 -5.89 -15.53 -0.60
C CYS A 308 -6.82 -15.11 0.52
N ASP A 309 -7.99 -15.75 0.64
CA ASP A 309 -8.93 -15.53 1.74
C ASP A 309 -8.92 -16.75 2.68
N ARG A 310 -8.32 -16.59 3.86
CA ARG A 310 -8.20 -17.66 4.86
C ARG A 310 -9.55 -18.09 5.44
N GLN A 311 -10.57 -17.23 5.35
CA GLN A 311 -11.94 -17.56 5.77
C GLN A 311 -12.74 -18.26 4.66
N GLN A 312 -12.12 -18.54 3.50
CA GLN A 312 -12.66 -19.37 2.41
C GLN A 312 -14.02 -18.89 1.85
N ARG A 313 -14.24 -17.58 1.73
CA ARG A 313 -15.46 -16.99 1.15
C ARG A 313 -15.39 -16.84 -0.36
N LEU A 314 -14.18 -16.69 -0.92
CA LEU A 314 -13.99 -16.64 -2.38
C LEU A 314 -14.27 -18.01 -3.02
N TYR A 315 -14.85 -17.98 -4.22
CA TYR A 315 -15.10 -19.15 -5.07
C TYR A 315 -14.89 -18.80 -6.56
N GLU A 316 -14.82 -19.81 -7.44
CA GLU A 316 -14.59 -19.61 -8.88
C GLU A 316 -15.64 -18.68 -9.49
N GLY A 317 -15.18 -17.60 -10.13
CA GLY A 317 -16.05 -16.61 -10.76
C GLY A 317 -16.75 -15.66 -9.79
N TYR A 318 -16.32 -15.60 -8.52
CA TYR A 318 -16.81 -14.60 -7.55
C TYR A 318 -16.75 -13.19 -8.15
N GLN A 319 -17.75 -12.36 -7.87
CA GLN A 319 -17.85 -11.01 -8.43
C GLN A 319 -17.94 -9.98 -7.32
N ALA A 320 -17.10 -8.94 -7.40
CA ALA A 320 -17.21 -7.76 -6.55
C ALA A 320 -16.91 -6.50 -7.37
N ASP A 321 -17.86 -5.57 -7.42
CA ASP A 321 -17.82 -4.42 -8.33
C ASP A 321 -17.56 -4.90 -9.79
N TYR A 322 -16.60 -4.32 -10.49
CA TYR A 322 -16.18 -4.75 -11.83
C TYR A 322 -15.07 -5.82 -11.84
N PHE A 323 -14.70 -6.38 -10.68
CA PHE A 323 -13.73 -7.46 -10.58
C PHE A 323 -14.41 -8.83 -10.59
N THR A 324 -13.78 -9.76 -11.29
CA THR A 324 -14.06 -11.20 -11.21
C THR A 324 -12.87 -11.90 -10.60
N PHE A 325 -13.08 -12.89 -9.74
CA PHE A 325 -12.02 -13.63 -9.08
C PHE A 325 -12.02 -15.06 -9.59
N GLN A 326 -10.96 -15.45 -10.28
CA GLN A 326 -10.79 -16.78 -10.86
C GLN A 326 -9.80 -17.56 -10.03
N PHE A 327 -10.11 -18.81 -9.71
CA PHE A 327 -9.26 -19.71 -8.97
C PHE A 327 -7.93 -19.86 -9.70
N ASP A 328 -6.83 -19.63 -8.98
CA ASP A 328 -5.51 -19.73 -9.57
C ASP A 328 -5.19 -21.21 -9.83
N THR A 329 -5.21 -21.59 -11.10
CA THR A 329 -4.92 -22.96 -11.55
C THR A 329 -3.45 -23.19 -11.86
N SER A 330 -2.57 -22.31 -11.36
CA SER A 330 -1.16 -22.30 -11.72
C SER A 330 -0.29 -23.30 -10.99
N PHE A 331 -0.82 -24.07 -10.03
CA PHE A 331 -0.03 -25.08 -9.31
C PHE A 331 -0.73 -26.44 -9.27
N TYR A 332 0.05 -27.50 -9.48
CA TYR A 332 -0.34 -28.88 -9.19
C TYR A 332 0.15 -29.27 -7.80
N LYS A 333 -0.71 -29.93 -7.03
CA LYS A 333 -0.25 -30.76 -5.91
C LYS A 333 0.08 -32.15 -6.43
N MET A 334 1.35 -32.53 -6.31
CA MET A 334 1.79 -33.88 -6.66
C MET A 334 2.15 -34.65 -5.39
N ILE A 335 1.82 -35.94 -5.36
CA ILE A 335 2.11 -36.83 -4.24
C ILE A 335 2.96 -38.00 -4.77
N LEU A 336 4.02 -38.35 -4.05
CA LEU A 336 4.82 -39.52 -4.37
C LEU A 336 3.97 -40.78 -4.14
N LYS A 337 3.69 -41.54 -5.22
CA LYS A 337 2.87 -42.75 -5.17
C LYS A 337 3.63 -44.00 -5.61
N LYS A 338 4.62 -43.84 -6.48
CA LYS A 338 5.46 -44.95 -6.95
C LYS A 338 6.74 -45.03 -6.10
N PRO A 339 7.30 -46.24 -5.91
CA PRO A 339 8.59 -46.39 -5.26
C PRO A 339 9.65 -45.56 -5.99
N PHE A 340 10.39 -44.75 -5.24
CA PHE A 340 11.45 -43.92 -5.79
C PHE A 340 12.64 -44.81 -6.22
N ALA A 341 13.02 -44.76 -7.51
CA ALA A 341 13.89 -45.78 -8.12
C ALA A 341 15.27 -45.27 -8.62
N TRP A 342 15.65 -44.01 -8.36
CA TRP A 342 16.91 -43.47 -8.89
C TRP A 342 18.13 -43.87 -8.05
N SER A 343 19.09 -44.54 -8.70
CA SER A 343 20.31 -44.98 -8.04
C SER A 343 21.32 -43.84 -7.82
N LYS A 344 22.20 -44.02 -6.84
CA LYS A 344 23.27 -43.08 -6.46
C LYS A 344 24.27 -42.79 -7.61
N LYS A 345 24.36 -43.70 -8.59
CA LYS A 345 25.22 -43.60 -9.78
C LYS A 345 24.60 -42.76 -10.92
N GLU A 346 23.31 -42.45 -10.84
CA GLU A 346 22.56 -41.76 -11.90
C GLU A 346 22.31 -40.27 -11.63
N VAL A 347 22.98 -39.70 -10.62
CA VAL A 347 22.79 -38.31 -10.19
C VAL A 347 24.12 -37.58 -10.05
N THR A 348 24.12 -36.28 -10.39
CA THR A 348 25.27 -35.40 -10.22
C THR A 348 25.53 -35.19 -8.72
N PRO A 349 26.77 -35.30 -8.22
CA PRO A 349 27.08 -35.04 -6.81
C PRO A 349 26.72 -33.60 -6.40
N ILE A 350 26.13 -33.46 -5.21
CA ILE A 350 25.79 -32.18 -4.57
C ILE A 350 26.19 -32.23 -3.10
N GLN A 351 26.33 -31.06 -2.47
CA GLN A 351 26.41 -30.93 -1.03
C GLN A 351 25.28 -30.02 -0.54
N TRP A 352 24.66 -30.42 0.58
CA TRP A 352 23.68 -29.62 1.29
C TRP A 352 24.38 -28.78 2.35
N ILE A 353 24.10 -27.49 2.38
CA ILE A 353 24.61 -26.54 3.37
C ILE A 353 23.40 -25.99 4.12
N ASP A 354 23.28 -26.33 5.41
CA ASP A 354 22.14 -25.90 6.22
C ASP A 354 22.04 -24.37 6.29
N LEU A 355 20.80 -23.89 6.19
CA LEU A 355 20.49 -22.48 6.33
C LEU A 355 20.84 -22.01 7.75
N SER A 356 21.52 -20.86 7.83
CA SER A 356 21.97 -20.23 9.06
C SER A 356 21.98 -18.72 8.90
N SER A 357 22.10 -18.00 10.02
CA SER A 357 22.22 -16.54 9.99
C SER A 357 23.40 -16.05 9.14
N SER A 358 24.47 -16.84 9.02
CA SER A 358 25.67 -16.48 8.23
C SER A 358 25.52 -16.65 6.72
N ASN A 359 24.54 -17.43 6.24
CA ASN A 359 24.33 -17.70 4.81
C ASN A 359 22.91 -17.36 4.32
N SER A 360 22.11 -16.68 5.15
CA SER A 360 20.73 -16.29 4.84
C SER A 360 20.62 -15.35 3.64
N GLN A 361 21.57 -14.43 3.48
CA GLN A 361 21.60 -13.50 2.34
C GLN A 361 21.91 -14.23 1.02
N ASP A 362 22.86 -15.18 1.04
CA ASP A 362 23.16 -16.02 -0.12
C ASP A 362 21.94 -16.88 -0.51
N PHE A 363 21.23 -17.42 0.49
CA PHE A 363 19.98 -18.17 0.25
C PHE A 363 18.93 -17.28 -0.43
N LEU A 364 18.69 -16.07 0.08
CA LEU A 364 17.74 -15.12 -0.51
C LEU A 364 18.12 -14.74 -1.95
N GLN A 365 19.38 -14.45 -2.19
CA GLN A 365 19.87 -14.08 -3.53
C GLN A 365 19.66 -15.23 -4.53
N ILE A 366 20.05 -16.45 -4.16
CA ILE A 366 19.90 -17.63 -5.03
C ILE A 366 18.43 -17.97 -5.23
N GLN A 367 17.60 -17.88 -4.17
CA GLN A 367 16.16 -18.07 -4.26
C GLN A 367 15.54 -17.09 -5.26
N GLN A 368 15.87 -15.81 -5.15
CA GLN A 368 15.35 -14.79 -6.05
C GLN A 368 15.76 -15.05 -7.50
N GLU A 369 17.04 -15.40 -7.75
CA GLU A 369 17.54 -15.68 -9.10
C GLU A 369 16.93 -16.96 -9.68
N ALA A 370 16.83 -18.03 -8.89
CA ALA A 370 16.26 -19.32 -9.31
C ALA A 370 14.77 -19.21 -9.67
N PHE A 371 14.03 -18.36 -8.96
CA PHE A 371 12.57 -18.20 -9.15
C PHE A 371 12.18 -16.97 -9.97
N ALA A 372 13.14 -16.17 -10.45
CA ALA A 372 12.88 -14.95 -11.23
C ALA A 372 11.96 -15.20 -12.44
N ASN A 373 12.17 -16.32 -13.14
CA ASN A 373 11.42 -16.70 -14.35
C ASN A 373 10.37 -17.79 -14.09
N VAL A 374 10.22 -18.25 -12.85
CA VAL A 374 9.22 -19.28 -12.52
C VAL A 374 7.84 -18.61 -12.48
N PRO A 375 6.86 -19.05 -13.29
CA PRO A 375 5.52 -18.50 -13.27
C PRO A 375 4.92 -18.60 -11.86
N ASN A 376 4.57 -17.44 -11.27
CA ASN A 376 4.05 -17.30 -9.90
C ASN A 376 5.03 -17.76 -8.80
N GLY A 377 6.33 -17.85 -9.09
CA GLY A 377 7.35 -18.01 -8.05
C GLY A 377 7.38 -16.75 -7.18
N GLY A 378 7.15 -16.89 -5.88
CA GLY A 378 7.32 -15.81 -4.90
C GLY A 378 8.77 -15.70 -4.45
N SER A 379 9.23 -14.49 -4.14
CA SER A 379 10.51 -14.25 -3.49
C SER A 379 10.34 -14.14 -1.98
N TYR A 380 11.28 -14.77 -1.26
CA TYR A 380 11.27 -14.80 0.20
C TYR A 380 11.78 -13.45 0.76
N SER A 381 11.32 -13.14 1.96
CA SER A 381 11.82 -12.04 2.79
C SER A 381 12.76 -12.56 3.87
N GLU A 382 13.54 -11.65 4.47
CA GLU A 382 14.37 -12.00 5.63
C GLU A 382 13.55 -12.54 6.80
N LYS A 383 12.31 -12.04 6.97
CA LYS A 383 11.40 -12.52 8.02
C LYS A 383 10.98 -13.97 7.77
N GLU A 384 10.61 -14.32 6.54
CA GLU A 384 10.24 -15.69 6.15
C GLU A 384 11.43 -16.65 6.36
N VAL A 385 12.64 -16.24 5.98
CA VAL A 385 13.87 -17.03 6.21
C VAL A 385 14.14 -17.23 7.70
N MET A 386 13.91 -16.21 8.53
CA MET A 386 14.03 -16.31 9.99
C MET A 386 12.95 -17.22 10.61
N GLU A 387 11.74 -17.24 10.07
CA GLU A 387 10.66 -18.12 10.50
C GLU A 387 10.98 -19.59 10.17
N ILE A 388 11.52 -19.85 8.97
CA ILE A 388 11.99 -21.19 8.56
C ILE A 388 13.08 -21.70 9.51
N MET A 389 14.08 -20.87 9.82
CA MET A 389 15.16 -21.25 10.75
C MET A 389 14.66 -21.55 12.17
N LYS A 390 13.53 -20.96 12.59
CA LYS A 390 12.92 -21.20 13.90
C LYS A 390 11.97 -22.40 13.92
N ASN A 391 11.56 -22.90 12.75
CA ASN A 391 10.59 -23.99 12.66
C ASN A 391 11.31 -25.34 12.78
N PRO A 392 11.14 -26.09 13.89
CA PRO A 392 11.79 -27.39 14.07
C PRO A 392 11.26 -28.47 13.10
N MET A 393 10.12 -28.21 12.45
CA MET A 393 9.52 -29.08 11.45
C MET A 393 9.84 -28.64 10.02
N ALA A 394 10.78 -27.72 9.81
CA ALA A 394 11.23 -27.31 8.48
C ALA A 394 12.75 -27.36 8.38
N LYS A 395 13.25 -27.56 7.15
CA LYS A 395 14.67 -27.50 6.83
C LYS A 395 14.84 -26.81 5.48
N ALA A 396 15.70 -25.79 5.47
CA ALA A 396 16.13 -25.11 4.27
C ALA A 396 17.66 -25.11 4.18
N GLY A 397 18.18 -25.01 2.97
CA GLY A 397 19.62 -24.99 2.75
C GLY A 397 20.01 -24.53 1.36
N LEU A 398 21.28 -24.18 1.25
CA LEU A 398 21.95 -23.92 -0.02
C LEU A 398 22.50 -25.23 -0.57
N ILE A 399 22.58 -25.31 -1.89
CA ILE A 399 23.12 -26.47 -2.60
C ILE A 399 24.39 -26.05 -3.32
N SER A 400 25.49 -26.78 -3.11
CA SER A 400 26.73 -26.63 -3.87
C SER A 400 27.02 -27.85 -4.74
N ASP A 401 27.80 -27.65 -5.80
CA ASP A 401 28.36 -28.74 -6.60
C ASP A 401 29.62 -29.34 -5.96
N SER A 402 30.20 -30.36 -6.60
CA SER A 402 31.42 -31.03 -6.10
C SER A 402 32.66 -30.13 -6.03
N LYS A 403 32.62 -28.93 -6.62
CA LYS A 403 33.69 -27.92 -6.56
C LYS A 403 33.42 -26.85 -5.50
N GLY A 404 32.33 -26.97 -4.74
CA GLY A 404 31.91 -26.00 -3.73
C GLY A 404 31.21 -24.77 -4.30
N SER A 405 30.89 -24.74 -5.60
CA SER A 405 30.16 -23.61 -6.19
C SER A 405 28.67 -23.71 -5.85
N LEU A 406 28.07 -22.62 -5.36
CA LEU A 406 26.63 -22.56 -5.09
C LEU A 406 25.83 -22.67 -6.39
N ILE A 407 24.88 -23.60 -6.43
CA ILE A 407 24.08 -23.95 -7.61
C ILE A 407 22.57 -23.82 -7.40
N GLY A 408 22.11 -23.75 -6.16
CA GLY A 408 20.68 -23.72 -5.87
C GLY A 408 20.35 -23.63 -4.39
N VAL A 409 19.06 -23.73 -4.10
CA VAL A 409 18.49 -23.74 -2.75
C VAL A 409 17.36 -24.76 -2.71
N ALA A 410 17.06 -25.30 -1.54
CA ALA A 410 15.89 -26.12 -1.34
C ALA A 410 15.32 -25.99 0.07
N GLU A 411 14.05 -26.31 0.20
CA GLU A 411 13.30 -26.28 1.45
C GLU A 411 12.25 -27.38 1.49
N TRP A 412 12.07 -27.98 2.65
CA TRP A 412 10.94 -28.83 2.97
C TRP A 412 10.42 -28.55 4.38
N GLU A 413 9.14 -28.88 4.60
CA GLU A 413 8.46 -28.76 5.90
C GLU A 413 7.59 -29.98 6.17
N ILE A 414 7.34 -30.29 7.44
CA ILE A 414 6.30 -31.23 7.86
C ILE A 414 5.09 -30.44 8.30
N LYS A 415 3.99 -30.61 7.59
CA LYS A 415 2.76 -29.87 7.81
C LYS A 415 1.55 -30.74 7.47
N ASP A 416 0.49 -30.64 8.27
CA ASP A 416 -0.77 -31.37 8.06
C ASP A 416 -0.59 -32.89 7.85
N ASN A 417 0.35 -33.49 8.61
CA ASN A 417 0.72 -34.91 8.52
C ASN A 417 1.33 -35.33 7.17
N GLU A 418 1.87 -34.39 6.39
CA GLU A 418 2.62 -34.62 5.15
C GLU A 418 4.06 -34.11 5.26
N PHE A 419 5.00 -34.78 4.57
CA PHE A 419 6.32 -34.23 4.29
C PHE A 419 6.23 -33.45 2.98
N ARG A 420 6.29 -32.13 3.06
CA ARG A 420 6.09 -31.24 1.93
C ARG A 420 7.42 -30.67 1.46
N ILE A 421 7.78 -30.95 0.21
CA ILE A 421 8.87 -30.25 -0.47
C ILE A 421 8.34 -28.86 -0.85
N ALA A 422 8.72 -27.85 -0.07
CA ALA A 422 8.26 -26.47 -0.24
C ALA A 422 8.91 -25.83 -1.47
N MET A 423 10.18 -26.11 -1.71
CA MET A 423 10.93 -25.45 -2.78
C MET A 423 12.15 -26.26 -3.26
N ILE A 424 12.38 -26.29 -4.57
CA ILE A 424 13.68 -26.64 -5.18
C ILE A 424 14.02 -25.56 -6.22
N GLY A 425 15.01 -24.74 -5.91
CA GLY A 425 15.51 -23.67 -6.78
C GLY A 425 16.88 -24.00 -7.34
N ILE A 426 17.07 -23.80 -8.65
CA ILE A 426 18.36 -24.00 -9.32
C ILE A 426 18.68 -22.75 -10.13
N LEU A 427 19.90 -22.24 -9.94
CA LEU A 427 20.38 -21.06 -10.65
C LEU A 427 20.30 -21.26 -12.17
N PRO A 428 19.81 -20.27 -12.95
CA PRO A 428 19.63 -20.38 -14.40
C PRO A 428 20.87 -20.91 -15.14
N LYS A 429 22.06 -20.44 -14.75
CA LYS A 429 23.36 -20.80 -15.34
C LYS A 429 23.75 -22.29 -15.24
N VAL A 430 23.09 -23.06 -14.37
CA VAL A 430 23.35 -24.49 -14.16
C VAL A 430 22.12 -25.38 -14.34
N GLN A 431 21.00 -24.84 -14.82
CA GLN A 431 19.84 -25.64 -15.18
C GLN A 431 20.16 -26.62 -16.32
N GLY A 432 19.48 -27.77 -16.34
CA GLY A 432 19.72 -28.83 -17.33
C GLY A 432 20.92 -29.74 -17.05
N LYS A 433 21.72 -29.47 -16.01
CA LYS A 433 22.91 -30.28 -15.63
C LYS A 433 22.60 -31.45 -14.67
N GLY A 434 21.32 -31.82 -14.52
CA GLY A 434 20.90 -32.93 -13.65
C GLY A 434 20.75 -32.60 -12.16
N TYR A 435 21.11 -31.39 -11.71
CA TYR A 435 21.07 -31.04 -10.28
C TYR A 435 19.68 -31.13 -9.63
N GLY A 436 18.60 -30.87 -10.37
CA GLY A 436 17.24 -31.04 -9.84
C GLY A 436 16.93 -32.47 -9.47
N LYS A 437 17.41 -33.43 -10.28
CA LYS A 437 17.31 -34.86 -9.99
C LYS A 437 18.07 -35.21 -8.70
N SER A 438 19.27 -34.65 -8.54
CA SER A 438 20.11 -34.86 -7.35
C SER A 438 19.48 -34.31 -6.07
N ILE A 439 18.98 -33.08 -6.12
CA ILE A 439 18.35 -32.42 -4.96
C ILE A 439 17.07 -33.16 -4.56
N LEU A 440 16.22 -33.49 -5.53
CA LEU A 440 14.98 -34.23 -5.26
C LEU A 440 15.26 -35.59 -4.62
N ARG A 441 16.27 -36.31 -5.10
CA ARG A 441 16.71 -37.58 -4.51
C ARG A 441 17.15 -37.41 -3.05
N TYR A 442 17.99 -36.42 -2.77
CA TYR A 442 18.44 -36.13 -1.41
C TYR A 442 17.26 -35.87 -0.47
N ILE A 443 16.30 -35.04 -0.89
CA ILE A 443 15.13 -34.70 -0.06
C ILE A 443 14.23 -35.92 0.16
N ILE A 444 14.03 -36.78 -0.84
CA ILE A 444 13.22 -37.99 -0.68
C ILE A 444 13.90 -39.00 0.25
N GLU A 445 15.22 -39.15 0.19
CA GLU A 445 15.98 -39.96 1.15
C GLU A 445 15.82 -39.42 2.58
N GLU A 446 15.89 -38.09 2.76
CA GLU A 446 15.64 -37.45 4.06
C GLU A 446 14.20 -37.69 4.55
N ALA A 447 13.22 -37.60 3.66
CA ALA A 447 11.81 -37.76 3.96
C ALA A 447 11.44 -39.17 4.46
N GLN A 448 12.21 -40.20 4.08
CA GLN A 448 12.00 -41.57 4.54
C GLN A 448 12.11 -41.70 6.07
N ASN A 449 12.88 -40.82 6.73
CA ASN A 449 13.04 -40.82 8.19
C ASN A 449 11.78 -40.40 8.96
N TYR A 450 10.78 -39.83 8.28
CA TYR A 450 9.60 -39.26 8.92
C TYR A 450 8.33 -40.10 8.74
N GLU A 451 8.37 -41.12 7.87
CA GLU A 451 7.24 -42.02 7.59
C GLU A 451 5.93 -41.28 7.23
N LYS A 452 6.04 -40.14 6.52
CA LYS A 452 4.89 -39.34 6.06
C LYS A 452 4.70 -39.42 4.53
N PRO A 453 3.47 -39.21 4.03
CA PRO A 453 3.25 -38.98 2.61
C PRO A 453 4.07 -37.80 2.10
N ILE A 454 4.82 -37.99 1.01
CA ILE A 454 5.65 -36.95 0.41
C ILE A 454 4.85 -36.20 -0.64
N SER A 455 4.73 -34.89 -0.50
CA SER A 455 4.01 -34.03 -1.43
C SER A 455 4.86 -32.83 -1.86
N LEU A 456 4.51 -32.24 -2.99
CA LEU A 456 5.10 -30.99 -3.48
C LEU A 456 4.07 -30.16 -4.24
N LEU A 457 4.34 -28.85 -4.33
CA LEU A 457 3.64 -27.98 -5.27
C LEU A 457 4.58 -27.65 -6.43
N VAL A 458 4.07 -27.78 -7.65
CA VAL A 458 4.80 -27.39 -8.87
C VAL A 458 3.95 -26.47 -9.71
N ALA A 459 4.56 -25.42 -10.26
CA ALA A 459 3.89 -24.55 -11.21
C ALA A 459 3.45 -25.37 -12.42
N SER A 460 2.16 -25.34 -12.77
CA SER A 460 1.55 -26.15 -13.83
C SER A 460 2.08 -25.84 -15.23
N LYS A 461 2.76 -24.70 -15.40
CA LYS A 461 3.46 -24.28 -16.62
C LYS A 461 4.97 -24.58 -16.61
N ASN A 462 5.49 -25.20 -15.55
CA ASN A 462 6.90 -25.61 -15.48
C ASN A 462 7.03 -27.07 -15.93
N ASP A 463 6.94 -27.27 -17.25
CA ASP A 463 6.92 -28.61 -17.87
C ASP A 463 8.14 -29.45 -17.46
N ARG A 464 9.33 -28.82 -17.40
CA ARG A 464 10.57 -29.51 -16.99
C ARG A 464 10.50 -30.05 -15.56
N ALA A 465 10.00 -29.24 -14.62
CA ALA A 465 9.84 -29.68 -13.24
C ALA A 465 8.75 -30.74 -13.11
N CYS A 466 7.60 -30.55 -13.79
CA CYS A 466 6.52 -31.53 -13.81
C CYS A 466 7.02 -32.90 -14.33
N MET A 467 7.69 -32.92 -15.48
CA MET A 467 8.27 -34.16 -16.03
C MET A 467 9.28 -34.80 -15.07
N LEU A 468 10.15 -34.01 -14.44
CA LEU A 468 11.11 -34.52 -13.45
C LEU A 468 10.40 -35.21 -12.28
N TYR A 469 9.35 -34.58 -11.74
CA TYR A 469 8.59 -35.13 -10.62
C TYR A 469 7.78 -36.37 -11.01
N GLU A 470 7.17 -36.38 -12.21
CA GLU A 470 6.48 -37.56 -12.74
C GLU A 470 7.44 -38.74 -12.92
N MET A 471 8.64 -38.49 -13.46
CA MET A 471 9.71 -39.50 -13.58
C MET A 471 10.20 -40.01 -12.21
N ALA A 472 10.12 -39.18 -11.16
CA ALA A 472 10.44 -39.57 -9.79
C ALA A 472 9.33 -40.42 -9.14
N GLY A 473 8.15 -40.54 -9.77
CA GLY A 473 7.02 -41.30 -9.25
C GLY A 473 5.95 -40.45 -8.56
N PHE A 474 6.03 -39.12 -8.65
CA PHE A 474 4.96 -38.24 -8.22
C PHE A 474 3.79 -38.31 -9.21
N VAL A 475 2.57 -38.27 -8.68
CA VAL A 475 1.34 -38.22 -9.46
C VAL A 475 0.60 -36.94 -9.11
N SER A 476 0.18 -36.19 -10.13
CA SER A 476 -0.68 -35.02 -9.95
C SER A 476 -2.03 -35.45 -9.40
N THR A 477 -2.43 -34.87 -8.27
CA THR A 477 -3.68 -35.25 -7.58
C THR A 477 -4.83 -34.32 -7.89
N LYS A 478 -4.53 -33.03 -8.05
CA LYS A 478 -5.44 -31.97 -8.50
C LYS A 478 -4.65 -30.66 -8.59
N LYS A 479 -5.23 -29.67 -9.26
CA LYS A 479 -4.79 -28.27 -9.13
C LYS A 479 -5.15 -27.79 -7.71
N VAL A 480 -4.20 -27.17 -7.03
CA VAL A 480 -4.38 -26.66 -5.66
C VAL A 480 -3.85 -25.25 -5.61
N SER A 481 -4.66 -24.35 -5.08
CA SER A 481 -4.27 -22.99 -4.80
C SER A 481 -5.17 -22.45 -3.68
N ASP A 482 -4.60 -21.64 -2.81
CA ASP A 482 -5.38 -20.79 -1.90
C ASP A 482 -5.67 -19.42 -2.53
N TRP A 483 -5.20 -19.20 -3.76
CA TRP A 483 -5.20 -17.91 -4.44
C TRP A 483 -6.26 -17.81 -5.51
N TYR A 484 -6.85 -16.64 -5.62
CA TYR A 484 -7.69 -16.19 -6.70
C TYR A 484 -7.01 -15.04 -7.44
N VAL A 485 -7.04 -15.07 -8.77
CA VAL A 485 -6.53 -14.00 -9.63
C VAL A 485 -7.66 -13.04 -9.96
N THR A 486 -7.41 -11.75 -9.78
CA THR A 486 -8.38 -10.70 -10.14
C THR A 486 -8.39 -10.42 -11.65
N GLU A 487 -9.58 -10.44 -12.26
CA GLU A 487 -9.82 -9.92 -13.61
C GLU A 487 -10.66 -8.64 -13.56
N ASP A 488 -10.09 -7.54 -14.06
CA ASP A 488 -10.77 -6.25 -14.23
C ASP A 488 -11.58 -6.24 -15.53
N LYS A 489 -12.92 -6.30 -15.41
CA LYS A 489 -13.81 -6.31 -16.58
C LYS A 489 -13.82 -4.98 -17.34
N MET A 490 -13.49 -3.85 -16.70
CA MET A 490 -13.47 -2.53 -17.34
C MET A 490 -12.29 -2.35 -18.29
N LYS A 491 -11.18 -3.08 -18.09
CA LYS A 491 -10.05 -3.09 -19.03
C LYS A 491 -10.38 -3.79 -20.35
N LYS A 492 -11.29 -4.77 -20.37
CA LYS A 492 -11.72 -5.47 -21.60
C LYS A 492 -12.52 -4.59 -22.57
N HIS A 493 -12.96 -3.40 -22.16
CA HIS A 493 -13.69 -2.45 -23.02
C HIS A 493 -12.87 -1.22 -23.43
N LYS A 494 -11.57 -1.19 -23.11
CA LYS A 494 -10.63 -0.11 -23.47
C LYS A 494 -9.49 -0.56 -24.38
N GLN A 495 -9.58 -1.75 -24.97
CA GLN A 495 -8.65 -2.22 -26.01
C GLN A 495 -9.30 -2.15 -27.39
#